data_AF-A0A964UF82-F1
#
_entry.id   AF-A0A964UF82-F1
#
_cell.length_a   1.000
_cell.length_b   1.000
_cell.length_c   1.000
_cell.angle_alpha   90.00
_cell.angle_beta   90.00
_cell.angle_gamma   90.00
#
_symmetry.space_group_name_H-M   'P 1'
#
loop_
_entity.id
_entity.type
_entity.pdbx_description
1 polymer ?
#
loop_
_entity_poly.entity_id
_entity_poly.type
_entity_poly.pdbx_seq_one_letter_code
_entity_poly.pdbx_strand_id
1 'polypeptide(L)'
;MRATGKAPGRGAWITPDRPALESALREGHLRRALMRAFRGAKFAIPDDLPDRVEAALRRSLADRLGLELRAGHIVLGSSRIEEQARAGRIALLLHARDSSEDGRKRLDQAWRVGTEAEGSGRRGEVLPLDRAALSV
;
A
#
# COMPACT_ATOMS: atom_id res chain seq x y z
N MET A 1 1.43 -5.76 1.17
CA MET A 1 0.13 -5.05 1.33
C MET A 1 -1.01 -6.06 1.29
N ARG A 2 -1.71 -6.30 2.40
CA ARG A 2 -2.93 -7.12 2.43
C ARG A 2 -4.12 -6.17 2.21
N ALA A 3 -4.81 -6.29 1.08
CA ALA A 3 -6.01 -5.51 0.81
C ALA A 3 -7.23 -6.18 1.45
N THR A 4 -7.71 -5.65 2.58
CA THR A 4 -9.07 -5.93 3.06
C THR A 4 -10.05 -5.03 2.29
N GLY A 5 -10.41 -5.45 1.07
CA GLY A 5 -11.24 -4.64 0.17
C GLY A 5 -12.42 -5.44 -0.39
N LYS A 6 -13.62 -5.13 0.07
CA LYS A 6 -14.87 -5.61 -0.52
C LYS A 6 -15.03 -4.94 -1.90
N ALA A 7 -14.94 -5.70 -3.00
CA ALA A 7 -15.27 -5.16 -4.31
C ALA A 7 -16.76 -4.75 -4.33
N PRO A 8 -17.14 -3.56 -4.82
CA PRO A 8 -18.54 -3.14 -4.89
C PRO A 8 -19.33 -4.08 -5.82
N GLY A 9 -20.21 -4.91 -5.25
CA GLY A 9 -21.02 -5.91 -5.96
C GLY A 9 -21.13 -7.24 -5.21
N ARG A 10 -21.77 -8.24 -5.81
CA ARG A 10 -21.75 -9.64 -5.34
C ARG A 10 -20.36 -10.23 -5.65
N GLY A 11 -19.34 -9.86 -4.89
CA GLY A 11 -17.92 -10.11 -5.22
C GLY A 11 -17.39 -11.48 -4.81
N ALA A 12 -16.42 -11.98 -5.58
CA ALA A 12 -15.50 -13.06 -5.17
C ALA A 12 -14.25 -12.44 -4.50
N TRP A 13 -13.70 -13.13 -3.51
CA TRP A 13 -12.50 -12.70 -2.78
C TRP A 13 -11.24 -13.21 -3.50
N ILE A 14 -10.30 -12.31 -3.81
CA ILE A 14 -9.05 -12.64 -4.49
C ILE A 14 -7.93 -12.12 -3.57
N THR A 15 -7.19 -13.03 -2.93
CA THR A 15 -6.06 -12.75 -2.03
C THR A 15 -4.63 -12.76 -2.64
N PRO A 16 -4.39 -12.98 -3.95
CA PRO A 16 -3.04 -13.03 -4.46
C PRO A 16 -2.44 -11.63 -4.63
N ASP A 17 -1.12 -11.61 -4.54
CA ASP A 17 -0.28 -10.60 -5.17
C ASP A 17 -0.53 -10.54 -6.70
N ARG A 18 -0.01 -9.50 -7.37
CA ARG A 18 -0.16 -9.34 -8.82
C ARG A 18 0.21 -10.62 -9.61
N PRO A 19 1.35 -11.29 -9.36
CA PRO A 19 1.73 -12.49 -10.10
C PRO A 19 0.71 -13.63 -10.00
N ALA A 20 0.14 -13.86 -8.82
CA ALA A 20 -0.86 -14.91 -8.68
C ALA A 20 -2.24 -14.48 -9.25
N LEU A 21 -2.57 -13.19 -9.31
CA LEU A 21 -3.73 -12.70 -10.07
C LEU A 21 -3.55 -12.94 -11.58
N GLU A 22 -2.39 -12.59 -12.13
CA GLU A 22 -2.04 -12.80 -13.54
C GLU A 22 -2.07 -14.29 -13.90
N SER A 23 -1.51 -15.13 -13.03
CA SER A 23 -1.51 -16.59 -13.22
C SER A 23 -2.94 -17.15 -13.18
N ALA A 24 -3.77 -16.70 -12.23
CA ALA A 24 -5.16 -17.10 -12.13
C ALA A 24 -6.02 -16.66 -13.33
N LEU A 25 -5.69 -15.52 -13.96
CA LEU A 25 -6.29 -15.07 -15.21
C LEU A 25 -5.88 -15.99 -16.37
N ARG A 26 -4.57 -16.18 -16.55
CA ARG A 26 -3.98 -16.97 -17.63
C ARG A 26 -4.45 -18.43 -17.62
N GLU A 27 -4.51 -19.05 -16.43
CA GLU A 27 -4.91 -20.46 -16.24
C GLU A 27 -6.43 -20.65 -16.21
N GLY A 28 -7.20 -19.55 -16.32
CA GLY A 28 -8.66 -19.56 -16.29
C GLY A 28 -9.26 -19.90 -14.92
N HIS A 29 -8.46 -19.91 -13.85
CA HIS A 29 -8.91 -20.19 -12.48
C HIS A 29 -9.94 -19.16 -12.03
N LEU A 30 -9.66 -17.87 -12.31
CA LEU A 30 -10.56 -16.79 -11.98
C LEU A 30 -11.90 -16.93 -12.71
N ARG A 31 -11.88 -17.23 -14.01
CA ARG A 31 -13.11 -17.46 -14.80
C ARG A 31 -13.94 -18.59 -14.22
N ARG A 32 -13.33 -19.74 -13.90
CA ARG A 32 -14.04 -20.88 -13.29
C ARG A 32 -14.67 -20.51 -11.95
N ALA A 33 -13.94 -19.78 -11.10
CA ALA A 33 -14.45 -19.31 -9.81
C ALA A 33 -15.64 -18.35 -9.97
N LEU A 34 -15.55 -17.38 -10.89
CA LEU A 34 -16.63 -16.40 -11.14
C LEU A 34 -17.88 -17.07 -11.74
N MET A 35 -17.72 -18.03 -12.66
CA MET A 35 -18.85 -18.83 -13.17
C MET A 35 -19.64 -19.52 -12.05
N ARG A 36 -18.93 -20.12 -11.08
CA ARG A 36 -19.54 -20.76 -9.93
C ARG A 36 -20.22 -19.74 -9.00
N ALA A 37 -19.56 -18.61 -8.72
CA ALA A 37 -20.10 -17.57 -7.84
C ALA A 37 -21.35 -16.88 -8.41
N PHE A 38 -21.36 -16.63 -9.72
CA PHE A 38 -22.45 -15.94 -10.42
C PHE A 38 -23.51 -16.89 -11.01
N ARG A 39 -23.49 -18.18 -10.65
CA ARG A 39 -24.45 -19.19 -11.13
C ARG A 39 -24.59 -19.20 -12.66
N GLY A 40 -23.47 -19.11 -13.37
CA GLY A 40 -23.44 -19.15 -14.83
C GLY A 40 -23.97 -17.89 -15.54
N ALA A 41 -24.16 -16.77 -14.84
CA ALA A 41 -24.47 -15.50 -15.48
C ALA A 41 -23.38 -15.10 -16.49
N LYS A 42 -23.76 -14.41 -17.57
CA LYS A 42 -22.81 -13.87 -18.53
C LYS A 42 -21.98 -12.75 -17.88
N PHE A 43 -20.66 -12.86 -17.98
CA PHE A 43 -19.73 -11.81 -17.56
C PHE A 43 -18.52 -11.77 -18.50
N ALA A 44 -17.87 -10.61 -18.54
CA ALA A 44 -16.57 -10.42 -19.17
C ALA A 44 -15.53 -10.13 -18.08
N ILE A 45 -14.35 -10.70 -18.24
CA ILE A 45 -13.18 -10.36 -17.42
C ILE A 45 -12.29 -9.51 -18.33
N PRO A 46 -12.03 -8.24 -17.99
CA PRO A 46 -11.09 -7.41 -18.73
C PRO A 46 -9.68 -7.98 -18.68
N ASP A 47 -8.94 -7.89 -19.79
CA ASP A 47 -7.55 -8.36 -19.86
C ASP A 47 -6.61 -7.48 -19.01
N ASP A 48 -6.95 -6.21 -18.84
CA ASP A 48 -6.26 -5.21 -18.01
C ASP A 48 -6.67 -5.25 -16.52
N LEU A 49 -7.39 -6.31 -16.10
CA LEU A 49 -7.85 -6.44 -14.71
C LEU A 49 -6.72 -6.27 -13.67
N PRO A 50 -5.50 -6.83 -13.85
CA PRO A 50 -4.40 -6.61 -12.90
C PRO A 50 -4.04 -5.13 -12.73
N ASP A 51 -3.96 -4.39 -13.84
CA ASP A 51 -3.63 -2.96 -13.84
C ASP A 51 -4.73 -2.15 -13.14
N ARG A 52 -6.00 -2.48 -13.42
CA ARG A 52 -7.15 -1.82 -12.79
C ARG A 52 -7.21 -2.07 -11.29
N VAL A 53 -6.90 -3.29 -10.85
CA VAL A 53 -6.83 -3.64 -9.42
C VAL A 53 -5.69 -2.86 -8.76
N GLU A 54 -4.51 -2.82 -9.36
CA GLU A 54 -3.36 -2.07 -8.83
C GLU A 54 -3.67 -0.57 -8.71
N ALA A 55 -4.28 0.03 -9.73
CA ALA A 55 -4.70 1.43 -9.72
C ALA A 55 -5.75 1.69 -8.62
N ALA A 56 -6.75 0.82 -8.47
CA ALA A 56 -7.77 0.95 -7.43
C ALA A 56 -7.18 0.83 -6.01
N LEU A 57 -6.23 -0.09 -5.81
CA LEU A 57 -5.54 -0.25 -4.53
C LEU A 57 -4.65 0.95 -4.21
N ARG A 58 -3.90 1.48 -5.19
CA ARG A 58 -3.11 2.71 -5.03
C ARG A 58 -3.99 3.89 -4.64
N ARG A 59 -5.12 4.07 -5.34
CA ARG A 59 -6.09 5.13 -5.03
C ARG A 59 -6.67 4.97 -3.63
N SER A 60 -7.12 3.77 -3.26
CA SER A 60 -7.66 3.50 -1.92
C SER A 60 -6.65 3.77 -0.81
N LEU A 61 -5.37 3.47 -1.03
CA LEU A 61 -4.29 3.79 -0.10
C LEU A 61 -4.10 5.30 0.02
N ALA A 62 -4.00 6.02 -1.11
CA ALA A 62 -3.84 7.47 -1.13
C ALA A 62 -5.03 8.18 -0.45
N ASP A 63 -6.26 7.75 -0.74
CA ASP A 63 -7.47 8.29 -0.12
C ASP A 63 -7.43 8.14 1.42
N ARG A 64 -6.99 6.98 1.92
CA ARG A 64 -6.84 6.75 3.36
C ARG A 64 -5.75 7.64 3.96
N LEU A 65 -4.59 7.74 3.32
CA LEU A 65 -3.51 8.62 3.79
C LEU A 65 -3.96 10.09 3.81
N GLY A 66 -4.72 10.53 2.80
CA GLY A 66 -5.28 11.89 2.77
C GLY A 66 -6.29 12.17 3.89
N LEU A 67 -7.04 11.15 4.36
CA LEU A 67 -7.90 11.28 5.55
C LEU A 67 -7.06 11.45 6.82
N GLU A 68 -6.03 10.62 7.01
CA GLU A 68 -5.14 10.71 8.18
C GLU A 68 -4.34 12.03 8.20
N LEU A 69 -3.95 12.54 7.02
CA LEU A 69 -3.31 13.85 6.89
C LEU A 69 -4.24 14.98 7.33
N ARG A 70 -5.49 15.00 6.83
CA ARG A 70 -6.50 16.00 7.23
C ARG A 70 -6.90 15.89 8.70
N ALA A 71 -6.84 14.69 9.29
CA ALA A 71 -7.05 14.47 10.71
C ALA A 71 -5.85 14.94 11.58
N GLY A 72 -4.71 15.31 10.97
CA GLY A 72 -3.52 15.77 11.67
C GLY A 72 -2.64 14.64 12.24
N HIS A 73 -2.85 13.40 11.83
CA HIS A 73 -2.08 12.24 12.30
C HIS A 73 -0.76 12.02 11.54
N ILE A 74 -0.60 12.65 10.36
CA ILE A 74 0.60 12.50 9.53
C ILE A 74 1.53 13.69 9.69
N VAL A 75 2.82 13.39 9.88
CA VAL A 75 3.91 14.36 9.84
C VAL A 75 4.62 14.27 8.49
N LEU A 76 4.72 15.40 7.79
CA LEU A 76 5.43 15.54 6.52
C LEU A 76 6.68 16.41 6.69
N GLY A 77 7.64 16.24 5.78
CA GLY A 77 8.91 16.98 5.77
C GLY A 77 10.01 16.28 6.55
N SER A 78 11.17 16.07 5.92
CA SER A 78 12.24 15.23 6.45
C SER A 78 12.79 15.71 7.79
N SER A 79 12.96 17.03 7.99
CA SER A 79 13.43 17.58 9.27
C SER A 79 12.43 17.35 10.40
N ARG A 80 11.13 17.57 10.15
CA ARG A 80 10.08 17.37 11.15
C ARG A 80 9.89 15.90 11.47
N ILE A 81 9.95 15.04 10.46
CA ILE A 81 9.92 13.57 10.66
C ILE A 81 11.11 13.15 11.52
N GLU A 82 12.32 13.62 11.23
CA GLU A 82 13.51 13.27 12.01
C GLU A 82 13.38 13.67 13.49
N GLU A 83 12.95 14.89 13.77
CA GLU A 83 12.74 15.40 15.13
C GLU A 83 11.71 14.56 15.90
N GLN A 84 10.53 14.33 15.30
CA GLN A 84 9.44 13.57 15.93
C GLN A 84 9.81 12.09 16.10
N ALA A 85 10.54 11.53 15.14
CA ALA A 85 11.02 10.15 15.17
C ALA A 85 12.00 9.94 16.33
N ARG A 86 12.98 10.84 16.53
CA ARG A 86 13.92 10.77 17.67
C ARG A 86 13.22 10.96 19.01
N ALA A 87 12.16 11.76 19.05
CA ALA A 87 11.34 11.95 20.23
C ALA A 87 10.38 10.77 20.52
N GLY A 88 10.44 9.67 19.74
CA GLY A 88 9.58 8.50 19.94
C GLY A 88 8.11 8.71 19.60
N ARG A 89 7.77 9.79 18.87
CA ARG A 89 6.39 10.16 18.54
C ARG A 89 5.86 9.54 17.24
N ILE A 90 6.69 8.78 16.51
CA ILE A 90 6.34 8.15 15.24
C ILE A 90 6.06 6.67 15.46
N ALA A 91 4.80 6.26 15.28
CA ALA A 91 4.40 4.84 15.38
C ALA A 91 4.70 4.06 14.08
N LEU A 92 4.66 4.74 12.93
CA LEU A 92 4.86 4.15 11.61
C LEU A 92 5.65 5.12 10.72
N LEU A 93 6.75 4.64 10.13
CA LEU A 93 7.54 5.40 9.18
C LEU A 93 7.28 4.88 7.75
N LEU A 94 6.87 5.80 6.87
CA LEU A 94 6.56 5.50 5.47
C LEU A 94 7.42 6.35 4.53
N HIS A 95 7.98 5.71 3.51
CA HIS A 95 8.85 6.30 2.51
C HIS A 95 8.17 6.28 1.14
N ALA A 96 8.20 7.39 0.42
CA ALA A 96 7.81 7.43 -1.00
C ALA A 96 8.73 6.54 -1.86
N ARG A 97 8.23 5.94 -2.94
CA ARG A 97 9.01 5.07 -3.85
C ARG A 97 10.20 5.74 -4.54
N ASP A 98 10.12 7.04 -4.76
CA ASP A 98 11.04 7.85 -5.57
C ASP A 98 12.09 8.57 -4.72
N SER A 99 12.27 8.12 -3.50
CA SER A 99 13.17 8.74 -2.55
C SER A 99 14.57 8.15 -2.55
N SER A 100 15.55 8.94 -2.15
CA SER A 100 16.91 8.45 -1.98
C SER A 100 17.04 7.46 -0.83
N GLU A 101 17.84 6.42 -1.04
CA GLU A 101 18.22 5.44 -0.02
C GLU A 101 18.87 6.12 1.19
N ASP A 102 19.76 7.10 0.96
CA ASP A 102 20.44 7.82 2.04
C ASP A 102 19.45 8.64 2.88
N GLY A 103 18.47 9.27 2.23
CA GLY A 103 17.39 9.96 2.93
C GLY A 103 16.58 9.00 3.80
N ARG A 104 16.40 7.75 3.37
CA ARG A 104 15.63 6.74 4.11
C ARG A 104 16.42 6.17 5.27
N LYS A 105 17.68 5.82 5.06
CA LYS A 105 18.60 5.40 6.14
C LYS A 105 18.67 6.41 7.27
N ARG A 106 18.73 7.72 6.96
CA ARG A 106 18.74 8.78 7.97
C ARG A 106 17.47 8.75 8.83
N LEU A 107 16.30 8.69 8.22
CA LEU A 107 15.02 8.68 8.93
C LEU A 107 14.79 7.35 9.66
N ASP A 108 15.22 6.23 9.08
CA ASP A 108 15.17 4.91 9.72
C ASP A 108 16.03 4.89 10.99
N GLN A 109 17.22 5.50 10.96
CA GLN A 109 18.06 5.65 12.15
C GLN A 109 17.37 6.52 13.21
N ALA A 110 16.82 7.67 12.82
CA ALA A 110 16.10 8.56 13.74
C ALA A 110 14.92 7.83 14.42
N TRP A 111 14.19 7.04 13.65
CA TRP A 111 13.07 6.25 14.16
C TRP A 111 13.50 5.13 15.10
N ARG A 112 14.61 4.43 14.78
CA ARG A 112 15.19 3.44 15.68
C ARG A 112 15.64 4.05 17.00
N VAL A 113 16.24 5.24 16.99
CA VAL A 113 16.65 5.96 18.21
C VAL A 113 15.43 6.22 19.11
N GLY A 114 14.39 6.88 18.59
CA GLY A 114 13.24 7.22 19.44
C GLY A 114 12.33 6.05 19.82
N THR A 115 12.50 4.88 19.20
CA THR A 115 11.80 3.65 19.56
C THR A 115 12.69 2.66 20.34
N GLU A 116 13.90 3.09 20.74
CA GLU A 116 14.88 2.26 21.46
C GLU A 116 15.21 0.94 20.72
N ALA A 117 15.11 0.96 19.39
CA ALA A 117 15.31 -0.21 18.52
C ALA A 117 16.63 -0.11 17.74
N GLU A 118 17.66 0.51 18.33
CA GLU A 118 18.98 0.58 17.70
C GLU A 118 19.59 -0.81 17.52
N GLY A 119 20.40 -0.98 16.46
CA GLY A 119 20.93 -2.30 16.08
C GLY A 119 19.92 -3.29 15.48
N SER A 120 18.60 -3.05 15.58
CA SER A 120 17.57 -3.99 15.09
C SER A 120 17.52 -4.15 13.57
N GLY A 121 18.11 -3.22 12.82
CA GLY A 121 17.96 -3.15 11.36
C GLY A 121 16.54 -2.76 10.90
N ARG A 122 15.64 -2.36 11.82
CA ARG A 122 14.29 -1.88 11.49
C ARG A 122 14.34 -0.69 10.55
N ARG A 123 13.46 -0.72 9.54
CA ARG A 123 13.31 0.30 8.50
C ARG A 123 11.84 0.66 8.30
N GLY A 124 11.59 1.88 7.83
CA GLY A 124 10.27 2.29 7.37
C GLY A 124 9.85 1.52 6.11
N GLU A 125 8.54 1.46 5.86
CA GLU A 125 8.02 0.81 4.66
C GLU A 125 8.10 1.76 3.46
N VAL A 126 8.56 1.25 2.31
CA VAL A 126 8.52 1.98 1.04
C VAL A 126 7.17 1.75 0.38
N LEU A 127 6.38 2.82 0.26
CA LEU A 127 5.06 2.79 -0.36
C LEU A 127 5.18 2.70 -1.89
N PRO A 128 4.21 2.08 -2.58
CA PRO A 128 4.10 2.11 -4.04
C PRO A 128 3.54 3.45 -4.57
N LEU A 129 3.84 4.55 -3.87
CA LEU A 129 3.39 5.93 -4.12
C LEU A 129 4.62 6.84 -4.15
N ASP A 130 4.68 7.76 -5.10
CA ASP A 130 5.74 8.76 -5.16
C ASP A 130 5.42 9.97 -4.26
N ARG A 131 6.38 10.89 -4.16
CA ARG A 131 6.21 12.13 -3.38
C ARG A 131 5.03 12.96 -3.87
N ALA A 132 4.77 13.03 -5.17
CA ALA A 132 3.65 13.79 -5.71
C ALA A 132 2.30 13.24 -5.21
N ALA A 133 2.15 11.91 -5.16
CA ALA A 133 0.97 11.25 -4.61
C ALA A 133 0.81 11.42 -3.08
N LEU A 134 1.88 11.81 -2.36
CA LEU A 134 1.88 12.01 -0.91
C LEU A 134 1.83 13.47 -0.47
N SER A 135 1.96 14.42 -1.40
CA SER A 135 2.00 15.87 -1.13
C SER A 135 0.66 16.59 -1.36
N VAL A 136 -0.45 15.83 -1.51
CA VAL A 136 -1.80 16.35 -1.76
C VAL A 136 -2.55 16.77 -0.49
#